data_AF-A0AAN9EEJ8-F1
#
_entry.id   AF-A0AAN9EEJ8-F1
#
_cell.length_a   1.000
_cell.length_b   1.000
_cell.length_c   1.000
_cell.angle_alpha   90.00
_cell.angle_beta   90.00
_cell.angle_gamma   90.00
#
_symmetry.space_group_name_H-M   'P 1'
#
loop_
_entity.id
_entity.type
_entity.pdbx_description
1 polymer ?
#
loop_
_entity_poly.entity_id
_entity_poly.type
_entity_poly.pdbx_seq_one_letter_code
_entity_poly.pdbx_strand_id
1 'polypeptide(L)'
;MLLAKDFSGASSSLVSHNFDLWYKIWKAPCLPRCNDLVWQACRDIIPARTRLCYRGTLSDLICPLCGSDDETTTYALLPCPKVIPIWFVSPMVVCISPSNTVSFATWLHSTFLMSDNFDAGHVFELIQAIWDHRND
;
A
#
# COMPACT_ATOMS: atom_id res chain seq x y z
N MET A 1 36.51 -15.44 6.26
CA MET A 1 36.15 -16.85 6.01
C MET A 1 35.05 -17.22 6.99
N LEU A 2 33.92 -17.68 6.46
CA LEU A 2 32.69 -18.18 7.13
C LEU A 2 31.75 -17.12 7.74
N LEU A 3 30.47 -17.00 7.38
CA LEU A 3 29.61 -17.69 6.40
C LEU A 3 28.54 -16.71 5.92
N ALA A 4 28.41 -16.55 4.61
CA ALA A 4 27.15 -16.14 4.01
C ALA A 4 26.11 -17.20 4.38
N LYS A 5 25.02 -16.79 5.03
CA LYS A 5 23.82 -17.63 5.10
C LYS A 5 23.11 -17.45 3.78
N ASP A 6 23.21 -18.48 2.96
CA ASP A 6 22.54 -18.64 1.69
C ASP A 6 21.04 -18.37 1.83
N PHE A 7 20.57 -17.32 1.16
CA PHE A 7 19.15 -17.09 0.94
C PHE A 7 18.76 -17.90 -0.30
N SER A 8 18.60 -19.21 -0.10
CA SER A 8 18.24 -20.14 -1.17
C SER A 8 16.82 -19.86 -1.66
N GLY A 9 16.71 -19.39 -2.90
CA GLY A 9 15.58 -19.69 -3.77
C GLY A 9 14.45 -18.67 -3.91
N ALA A 10 14.76 -17.37 -4.07
CA ALA A 10 13.81 -16.48 -4.75
C ALA A 10 13.96 -16.69 -6.27
N SER A 11 12.88 -17.07 -6.97
CA SER A 11 12.86 -17.17 -8.43
C SER A 11 13.42 -15.88 -9.05
N SER A 12 14.31 -15.99 -10.05
CA SER A 12 14.94 -14.84 -10.70
C SER A 12 13.93 -13.80 -11.19
N SER A 13 12.75 -14.25 -11.61
CA SER A 13 11.60 -13.43 -11.98
C SER A 13 11.02 -12.61 -10.82
N LEU A 14 10.80 -13.21 -9.65
CA LEU A 14 10.29 -12.51 -8.46
C LEU A 14 11.27 -11.44 -7.97
N VAL A 15 12.58 -11.72 -8.05
CA VAL A 15 13.62 -10.74 -7.71
C VAL A 15 13.58 -9.58 -8.71
N SER A 16 13.51 -9.83 -10.02
CA SER A 16 13.45 -8.76 -11.02
C SER A 16 12.18 -7.91 -10.90
N HIS A 17 11.03 -8.52 -10.63
CA HIS A 17 9.77 -7.79 -10.42
C HIS A 17 9.82 -6.86 -9.19
N ASN A 18 10.45 -7.32 -8.11
CA ASN A 18 10.63 -6.48 -6.92
C ASN A 18 11.57 -5.30 -7.19
N PHE A 19 12.67 -5.50 -7.90
CA PHE A 19 13.57 -4.40 -8.26
C PHE A 19 12.89 -3.33 -9.12
N ASP A 20 12.06 -3.72 -10.09
CA ASP A 20 11.31 -2.79 -10.93
C ASP A 20 10.26 -2.00 -10.12
N LEU A 21 9.54 -2.68 -9.22
CA LEU A 21 8.58 -2.06 -8.30
C LEU A 21 9.24 -0.99 -7.42
N TRP A 22 10.34 -1.33 -6.76
CA TRP A 22 11.04 -0.39 -5.88
C TRP A 22 11.61 0.78 -6.66
N TYR A 23 12.20 0.52 -7.82
CA TYR A 23 12.71 1.59 -8.68
C TYR A 23 11.60 2.58 -9.05
N LYS A 24 10.43 2.08 -9.48
CA LYS A 24 9.28 2.93 -9.82
C LYS A 24 8.77 3.74 -8.63
N ILE A 25 8.67 3.12 -7.45
CA ILE A 25 8.26 3.84 -6.23
C ILE A 25 9.23 4.98 -5.91
N TRP A 26 10.53 4.70 -5.87
CA TRP A 26 11.52 5.73 -5.51
C TRP A 26 11.74 6.80 -6.58
N LYS A 27 11.27 6.57 -7.82
CA LYS A 27 11.33 7.54 -8.92
C LYS A 27 10.05 8.33 -9.13
N ALA A 28 8.99 8.05 -8.37
CA ALA A 28 7.74 8.79 -8.46
C ALA A 28 7.96 10.29 -8.15
N PRO A 29 7.38 11.20 -8.95
CA PRO A 29 7.56 12.65 -8.80
C PRO A 29 6.68 13.21 -7.68
N CYS A 30 6.90 12.80 -6.43
CA CYS A 30 6.16 13.29 -5.26
C CYS A 30 7.09 13.52 -4.05
N LEU A 31 6.50 13.94 -2.92
CA LEU A 31 7.25 14.11 -1.67
C LEU A 31 7.82 12.76 -1.17
N PRO A 32 9.02 12.77 -0.53
CA PRO A 32 9.63 11.55 0.01
C PRO A 32 8.73 10.77 0.97
N ARG A 33 7.94 11.47 1.78
CA ARG A 33 6.98 10.85 2.72
C ARG A 33 5.94 9.98 2.00
N CYS A 34 5.48 10.40 0.83
CA CYS A 34 4.54 9.62 0.02
C CYS A 34 5.19 8.32 -0.47
N ASN A 35 6.45 8.39 -0.93
CA ASN A 35 7.22 7.21 -1.33
C ASN A 35 7.42 6.25 -0.15
N ASP A 36 7.79 6.78 1.03
CA ASP A 36 7.99 5.98 2.23
C ASP A 36 6.70 5.25 2.63
N LEU A 37 5.57 5.94 2.65
CA LEU A 37 4.28 5.35 2.98
C LEU A 37 3.91 4.25 1.99
N VAL A 38 4.01 4.51 0.68
CA VAL A 38 3.66 3.52 -0.36
C VAL A 38 4.59 2.30 -0.27
N TRP A 39 5.89 2.51 -0.09
CA TRP A 39 6.84 1.42 0.11
C TRP A 39 6.51 0.59 1.37
N GLN A 40 6.20 1.25 2.50
CA GLN A 40 5.78 0.57 3.73
C GLN A 40 4.47 -0.19 3.52
N ALA A 41 3.52 0.35 2.77
CA ALA A 41 2.23 -0.28 2.49
C ALA A 41 2.40 -1.50 1.58
N CYS A 42 3.25 -1.43 0.56
CA CYS A 42 3.61 -2.58 -0.27
C CYS A 42 4.26 -3.71 0.53
N ARG A 43 4.97 -3.37 1.61
CA ARG A 43 5.58 -4.34 2.53
C ARG A 43 4.66 -4.74 3.68
N ASP A 44 3.46 -4.18 3.74
CA ASP A 44 2.48 -4.39 4.80
C ASP A 44 3.05 -4.13 6.21
N ILE A 45 3.78 -3.02 6.36
CA ILE A 45 4.44 -2.61 7.61
C ILE A 45 3.98 -1.23 8.12
N ILE A 46 2.98 -0.60 7.50
CA ILE A 46 2.35 0.61 8.05
C ILE A 46 1.61 0.28 9.36
N PRO A 47 1.39 1.26 10.26
CA PRO A 47 0.76 1.01 11.56
C PRO A 47 -0.77 0.90 11.45
N ALA A 48 -1.27 0.02 10.57
CA ALA A 48 -2.67 -0.40 10.56
C ALA A 48 -3.02 -1.16 11.85
N ARG A 49 -4.28 -1.13 12.30
CA ARG A 49 -4.68 -1.72 13.60
C ARG A 49 -4.32 -3.19 13.72
N THR A 50 -4.54 -3.99 12.67
CA THR A 50 -4.15 -5.41 12.65
C THR A 50 -2.64 -5.60 12.91
N ARG A 51 -1.79 -4.73 12.36
CA ARG A 51 -0.34 -4.74 12.58
C ARG A 51 0.05 -4.26 13.98
N LEU A 52 -0.64 -3.26 14.52
CA LEU A 52 -0.41 -2.78 15.88
C LEU A 52 -0.86 -3.80 16.94
N CYS A 53 -1.99 -4.47 16.75
CA CYS A 53 -2.47 -5.55 17.60
C CYS A 53 -1.53 -6.75 17.57
N TYR A 54 -1.05 -7.13 16.38
CA TYR A 54 -0.04 -8.19 16.24
C TYR A 54 1.25 -7.89 17.05
N ARG A 55 1.63 -6.61 17.15
CA ARG A 55 2.78 -6.15 17.95
C ARG A 55 2.44 -5.91 19.43
N GLY A 56 1.20 -6.17 19.87
CA GLY A 56 0.75 -5.94 21.24
C GLY A 56 0.62 -4.46 21.63
N THR A 57 0.58 -3.54 20.67
CA THR A 57 0.47 -2.09 20.92
C THR A 57 -0.99 -1.65 21.08
N LEU A 58 -1.92 -2.32 20.40
CA LEU A 58 -3.36 -2.09 20.51
C LEU A 58 -4.09 -3.41 20.78
N SER A 59 -5.35 -3.31 21.21
CA SER A 59 -6.24 -4.46 21.42
C SER A 59 -7.44 -4.49 20.46
N ASP A 60 -7.61 -3.45 19.65
CA ASP A 60 -8.75 -3.26 18.77
C ASP A 60 -8.29 -3.29 17.31
N LEU A 61 -8.89 -4.18 16.52
CA LEU A 61 -8.59 -4.40 15.11
C LEU A 61 -9.39 -3.48 14.18
N ILE A 62 -10.46 -2.85 14.68
CA ILE A 62 -11.45 -2.20 13.82
C ILE A 62 -10.88 -0.94 13.17
N CYS A 63 -11.22 -0.76 11.90
CA CYS A 63 -10.87 0.44 11.14
C CYS A 63 -11.50 1.68 11.79
N PRO A 64 -10.68 2.69 12.16
CA PRO A 64 -11.18 3.89 12.85
C PRO A 64 -12.04 4.78 11.95
N LEU A 65 -11.93 4.65 10.63
CA LEU A 65 -12.73 5.45 9.69
C LEU A 65 -14.17 4.95 9.56
N CYS A 66 -14.37 3.64 9.37
CA CYS A 66 -15.69 3.07 9.11
C CYS A 66 -16.31 2.38 10.33
N GLY A 67 -15.51 1.90 11.28
CA GLY A 67 -16.00 1.18 12.46
C GLY A 67 -16.55 -0.23 12.18
N SER A 68 -16.32 -0.82 11.01
CA SER A 68 -16.99 -2.07 10.60
C SER A 68 -16.10 -3.31 10.49
N ASP A 69 -14.92 -3.20 9.90
CA ASP A 69 -14.05 -4.35 9.61
C ASP A 69 -12.64 -4.16 10.17
N ASP A 70 -11.90 -5.26 10.24
CA ASP A 70 -10.49 -5.28 10.62
C ASP A 70 -9.64 -4.42 9.68
N GLU A 71 -8.89 -3.48 10.27
CA GLU A 71 -8.00 -2.59 9.55
C GLU A 71 -6.70 -3.30 9.18
N THR A 72 -6.72 -3.95 8.02
CA THR A 72 -5.49 -4.32 7.30
C THR A 72 -4.95 -3.13 6.51
N THR A 73 -3.67 -3.18 6.12
CA THR A 73 -3.06 -2.19 5.21
C THR A 73 -3.89 -2.02 3.94
N THR A 74 -4.30 -3.13 3.31
CA THR A 74 -5.16 -3.12 2.13
C THR A 74 -6.49 -2.44 2.45
N TYR A 75 -7.17 -2.85 3.53
CA TYR A 75 -8.48 -2.31 3.90
C TYR A 75 -8.44 -0.80 4.11
N ALA A 76 -7.47 -0.32 4.89
CA ALA A 76 -7.29 1.10 5.21
C ALA A 76 -7.09 1.99 3.99
N LEU A 77 -6.47 1.46 2.93
CA LEU A 77 -6.12 2.24 1.73
C LEU A 77 -7.06 2.01 0.55
N LEU A 78 -7.85 0.93 0.54
CA LEU A 78 -8.62 0.51 -0.64
C LEU A 78 -10.12 0.28 -0.32
N PRO A 79 -10.59 -0.91 0.13
CA PRO A 79 -12.01 -1.22 0.19
C PRO A 79 -12.75 -0.63 1.41
N CYS A 80 -12.10 0.17 2.27
CA CYS A 80 -12.81 0.86 3.34
C CYS A 80 -13.96 1.71 2.74
N PRO A 81 -15.21 1.59 3.22
CA PRO A 81 -16.36 2.34 2.70
C PRO A 81 -16.20 3.87 2.74
N LYS A 82 -15.31 4.39 3.60
CA LYS A 82 -14.97 5.81 3.66
C LYS A 82 -13.90 6.22 2.64
N VAL A 83 -13.11 5.26 2.16
CA VAL A 83 -11.99 5.48 1.23
C VAL A 83 -12.39 5.24 -0.22
N ILE A 84 -13.30 4.28 -0.49
CA ILE A 84 -13.80 4.00 -1.84
C ILE A 84 -14.27 5.28 -2.58
N PRO A 85 -15.07 6.17 -1.98
CA PRO A 85 -15.52 7.38 -2.67
C PRO A 85 -14.37 8.31 -3.04
N ILE A 86 -13.30 8.36 -2.23
CA ILE A 86 -12.12 9.21 -2.46
C ILE A 86 -11.40 8.77 -3.74
N TRP A 87 -11.23 7.47 -3.93
CA TRP A 87 -10.67 6.91 -5.17
C TRP A 87 -11.53 7.22 -6.39
N PHE A 88 -12.86 7.11 -6.25
CA PHE A 88 -13.79 7.34 -7.35
C PHE A 88 -13.83 8.80 -7.81
N VAL A 89 -13.80 9.77 -6.88
CA VAL A 89 -13.83 11.20 -7.21
C VAL A 89 -12.45 11.78 -7.53
N SER A 90 -11.38 10.99 -7.37
CA SER A 90 -10.03 11.41 -7.72
C SER A 90 -9.88 11.65 -9.24
N PRO A 91 -8.87 12.42 -9.68
CA PRO A 91 -8.57 12.58 -11.10
C PRO A 91 -8.32 11.26 -11.85
N MET A 92 -7.98 10.19 -11.14
CA MET A 92 -7.72 8.87 -11.70
C MET A 92 -8.98 8.02 -11.86
N VAL A 93 -10.11 8.41 -11.24
CA VAL A 93 -11.43 7.74 -11.32
C VAL A 93 -11.33 6.23 -11.09
N VAL A 94 -10.70 5.84 -9.97
CA VAL A 94 -10.37 4.45 -9.71
C VAL A 94 -11.54 3.76 -9.03
N CYS A 95 -12.06 2.70 -9.66
CA CYS A 95 -13.10 1.86 -9.09
C CYS A 95 -12.49 0.80 -8.17
N ILE A 96 -12.69 0.95 -6.87
CA ILE A 96 -12.30 -0.06 -5.88
C ILE A 96 -13.48 -0.97 -5.57
N SER A 97 -13.26 -2.28 -5.68
CA SER A 97 -14.26 -3.26 -5.24
C SER A 97 -14.36 -3.28 -3.70
N PRO A 98 -15.55 -3.18 -3.11
CA PRO A 98 -15.75 -3.36 -1.66
C PRO A 98 -15.30 -4.74 -1.16
N SER A 99 -15.26 -5.74 -2.04
CA SER A 99 -14.81 -7.10 -1.73
C SER A 99 -13.37 -7.36 -2.20
N ASN A 100 -12.54 -6.33 -2.34
CA ASN A 100 -11.14 -6.49 -2.77
C ASN A 100 -10.36 -7.39 -1.80
N THR A 101 -9.92 -8.55 -2.30
CA THR A 101 -9.06 -9.50 -1.58
C THR A 101 -7.59 -9.42 -1.99
N VAL A 102 -7.28 -8.60 -3.00
CA VAL A 102 -5.93 -8.45 -3.55
C VAL A 102 -5.09 -7.59 -2.60
N SER A 103 -3.84 -8.00 -2.35
CA SER A 103 -2.92 -7.22 -1.52
C SER A 103 -2.68 -5.82 -2.09
N PHE A 104 -2.41 -4.83 -1.24
CA PHE A 104 -2.09 -3.47 -1.68
C PHE A 104 -0.95 -3.45 -2.71
N ALA A 105 0.12 -4.23 -2.49
CA ALA A 105 1.26 -4.30 -3.42
C ALA A 105 0.85 -4.81 -4.81
N THR A 106 0.06 -5.88 -4.85
CA THR A 106 -0.44 -6.46 -6.12
C THR A 106 -1.36 -5.47 -6.83
N TRP A 107 -2.27 -4.83 -6.09
CA TRP A 107 -3.17 -3.82 -6.66
C TRP A 107 -2.41 -2.61 -7.22
N LEU A 108 -1.44 -2.07 -6.50
CA LEU A 108 -0.63 -0.93 -6.95
C LEU A 108 0.12 -1.29 -8.24
N HIS A 109 0.72 -2.48 -8.26
CA HIS A 109 1.45 -2.98 -9.41
C HIS A 109 0.55 -3.14 -10.64
N SER A 110 -0.59 -3.84 -10.50
CA SER A 110 -1.49 -4.13 -11.62
C SER A 110 -2.24 -2.90 -12.14
N THR A 111 -2.54 -1.95 -11.26
CA THR A 111 -3.38 -0.79 -11.61
C THR A 111 -2.54 0.33 -12.23
N PHE A 112 -1.31 0.53 -11.76
CA PHE A 112 -0.57 1.75 -12.06
C PHE A 112 0.83 1.51 -12.60
N LEU A 113 1.56 0.53 -12.08
CA LEU A 113 2.98 0.37 -12.40
C LEU A 113 3.24 -0.47 -13.66
N MET A 114 2.19 -1.01 -14.27
CA MET A 114 2.24 -1.62 -15.61
C MET A 114 2.09 -0.60 -16.75
N SER A 115 1.80 0.68 -16.45
CA SER A 115 1.59 1.73 -17.45
C SER A 115 2.80 2.66 -17.54
N ASP A 116 3.37 2.81 -18.73
CA ASP A 116 4.54 3.68 -18.97
C ASP A 116 4.22 5.19 -18.87
N ASN A 117 2.94 5.56 -18.97
CA ASN A 117 2.46 6.96 -18.94
C ASN A 117 1.79 7.30 -17.59
N PHE A 118 2.10 6.54 -16.53
CA PHE A 118 1.43 6.71 -15.25
C PHE A 118 2.05 7.82 -14.41
N ASP A 119 1.25 8.80 -14.00
CA ASP A 119 1.67 9.78 -13.01
C ASP A 119 1.58 9.19 -11.58
N ALA A 120 2.61 8.43 -11.22
CA ALA A 120 2.77 7.81 -9.91
C ALA A 120 2.72 8.82 -8.77
N GLY A 121 3.13 10.08 -9.02
CA GLY A 121 3.18 11.12 -7.99
C GLY A 121 1.81 11.40 -7.41
N HIS A 122 0.82 11.67 -8.27
CA HIS A 122 -0.55 11.97 -7.83
C HIS A 122 -1.22 10.80 -7.08
N VAL A 123 -0.94 9.53 -7.46
CA VAL A 123 -1.44 8.37 -6.69
C VAL A 123 -0.84 8.32 -5.32
N PHE A 124 0.47 8.55 -5.21
CA PHE A 124 1.17 8.42 -3.94
C PHE A 124 0.76 9.53 -2.99
N GLU A 125 0.53 10.74 -3.52
CA GLU A 125 -0.04 11.86 -2.76
C GLU A 125 -1.47 11.58 -2.31
N LEU A 126 -2.30 10.98 -3.15
CA LEU A 126 -3.65 10.57 -2.75
C LEU A 126 -3.63 9.51 -1.65
N ILE A 127 -2.75 8.51 -1.76
CA ILE A 127 -2.54 7.49 -0.72
C ILE A 127 -2.07 8.14 0.59
N GLN A 128 -1.16 9.10 0.51
CA GLN A 128 -0.71 9.87 1.66
C GLN A 128 -1.86 10.66 2.29
N ALA A 129 -2.69 11.32 1.49
CA ALA A 129 -3.84 12.09 1.98
C ALA A 129 -4.89 11.19 2.66
N ILE A 130 -5.19 10.02 2.08
CA ILE A 130 -6.06 9.00 2.70
C ILE A 130 -5.50 8.59 4.07
N TRP A 131 -4.20 8.32 4.13
CA TRP A 131 -3.54 7.89 5.35
C TRP A 131 -3.48 9.00 6.42
N ASP A 132 -3.26 10.25 6.01
CA ASP A 132 -3.26 11.40 6.91
C ASP A 132 -4.66 11.61 7.50
N HIS A 133 -5.70 11.61 6.66
CA HIS A 133 -7.09 11.71 7.12
C HIS A 133 -7.51 10.62 8.11
N ARG A 134 -6.91 9.42 7.99
CA ARG A 134 -7.13 8.31 8.92
C ARG A 134 -6.46 8.52 10.30
N ASN A 135 -5.43 9.35 10.38
CA ASN A 135 -4.66 9.61 11.59
C ASN A 135 -5.01 10.94 12.28
N ASP A 136 -5.83 11.78 11.65
CA ASP A 136 -6.46 12.95 12.26
C ASP A 136 -7.46 12.54 13.36
#